data_AF-A0A963TNF8-F1
#
_entry.id   AF-A0A963TNF8-F1
#
_cell.length_a   1.000
_cell.length_b   1.000
_cell.length_c   1.000
_cell.angle_alpha   90.00
_cell.angle_beta   90.00
_cell.angle_gamma   90.00
#
_symmetry.space_group_name_H-M   'P 1'
#
loop_
_entity.id
_entity.type
_entity.pdbx_description
1 polymer ?
#
loop_
_entity_poly.entity_id
_entity_poly.type
_entity_poly.pdbx_seq_one_letter_code
_entity_poly.pdbx_strand_id
1 'polypeptide(L)'
;DIGFRIESVVDHNGPSNPRFTTTVAEASAWLDNYSRYPWMIAAPLVGLVGPLIALLGITGKRDSMTFAGSSLGTVGIISTVGLSMFPFILPSSIDWASSLTVWNASSSHLTLFIMLVVTLVFLPIVLIYTAWVYRVLFGRVTLKDVATNPDFY
;
A
#
# COMPACT_ATOMS: atom_id res chain seq x y z
N ASP A 1 -13.71 2.55 19.68
CA ASP A 1 -13.20 3.28 18.51
C ASP A 1 -14.04 2.99 17.28
N ILE A 2 -14.44 4.05 16.58
CA ILE A 2 -15.43 4.04 15.51
C ILE A 2 -14.81 3.53 14.19
N GLY A 3 -15.39 2.48 13.62
CA GLY A 3 -15.19 2.09 12.22
C GLY A 3 -16.37 2.56 11.36
N PHE A 4 -16.29 2.41 10.04
CA PHE A 4 -17.37 2.77 9.13
C PHE A 4 -17.80 1.55 8.32
N ARG A 5 -19.11 1.42 8.10
CA ARG A 5 -19.70 0.35 7.31
C ARG A 5 -20.72 0.92 6.33
N ILE A 6 -20.80 0.35 5.13
CA ILE A 6 -21.83 0.67 4.15
C ILE A 6 -23.09 -0.14 4.47
N GLU A 7 -24.23 0.53 4.61
CA GLU A 7 -25.53 -0.09 4.89
C GLU A 7 -26.39 -0.25 3.63
N SER A 8 -26.26 0.69 2.69
CA SER A 8 -26.96 0.66 1.39
C SER A 8 -26.45 -0.44 0.47
N VAL A 9 -27.34 -0.95 -0.41
CA VAL A 9 -26.93 -1.78 -1.56
C VAL A 9 -26.06 -0.94 -2.49
N VAL A 10 -24.82 -1.37 -2.73
CA VAL A 10 -23.90 -0.68 -3.63
C VAL A 10 -24.07 -1.24 -5.05
N ASP A 11 -24.47 -0.39 -5.99
CA ASP A 11 -24.40 -0.72 -7.42
C ASP A 11 -22.99 -0.45 -7.93
N HIS A 12 -22.23 -1.51 -8.21
CA HIS A 12 -20.85 -1.41 -8.71
C HIS A 12 -20.76 -0.88 -10.15
N ASN A 13 -21.86 -0.92 -10.92
CA ASN A 13 -21.92 -0.39 -12.28
C ASN A 13 -22.60 0.98 -12.34
N GLY A 14 -23.03 1.50 -11.19
CA GLY A 14 -23.66 2.80 -11.07
C GLY A 14 -22.68 3.95 -11.31
N PRO A 15 -23.18 5.18 -11.49
CA PRO A 15 -22.33 6.36 -11.58
C PRO A 15 -21.60 6.65 -10.26
N SER A 16 -20.36 7.11 -10.35
CA SER A 16 -19.55 7.54 -9.19
C SER A 16 -20.19 8.73 -8.47
N ASN A 17 -20.96 8.46 -7.41
CA ASN A 17 -21.60 9.50 -6.61
C ASN A 17 -21.74 9.06 -5.14
N PRO A 18 -21.13 9.77 -4.17
CA PRO A 18 -21.17 9.41 -2.75
C PRO A 18 -22.58 9.44 -2.16
N ARG A 19 -23.49 10.26 -2.71
CA ARG A 19 -24.86 10.39 -2.20
C ARG A 19 -25.76 9.19 -2.43
N PHE A 20 -25.33 8.22 -3.25
CA PHE A 20 -26.07 6.97 -3.45
C PHE A 20 -25.69 5.88 -2.45
N THR A 21 -24.73 6.13 -1.57
CA THR A 21 -24.32 5.19 -0.52
C THR A 21 -24.56 5.77 0.86
N THR A 22 -25.23 5.01 1.74
CA THR A 22 -25.37 5.36 3.16
C THR A 22 -24.34 4.60 3.98
N THR A 23 -23.65 5.32 4.87
CA THR A 23 -22.63 4.76 5.74
C THR A 23 -22.97 5.07 7.18
N VAL A 24 -22.63 4.13 8.06
CA VAL A 24 -22.87 4.22 9.49
C VAL A 24 -21.56 4.00 10.24
N ALA A 25 -21.38 4.74 11.34
CA ALA A 25 -20.28 4.51 12.24
C ALA A 25 -20.59 3.33 13.16
N GLU A 26 -19.82 2.25 13.06
CA GLU A 26 -19.99 1.03 13.85
C GLU A 26 -18.65 0.68 14.55
N ALA A 27 -18.71 0.43 15.85
CA ALA A 27 -17.53 -0.01 16.59
C ALA A 27 -17.12 -1.39 16.07
N SER A 28 -15.84 -1.55 15.69
CA SER A 28 -15.23 -2.73 15.06
C SER A 28 -15.36 -2.91 13.54
N ALA A 29 -16.00 -2.02 12.79
CA ALA A 29 -16.20 -2.22 11.35
C ALA A 29 -14.88 -2.42 10.55
N TRP A 30 -13.75 -1.85 11.01
CA TRP A 30 -12.44 -2.06 10.38
C TRP A 30 -11.88 -3.48 10.56
N LEU A 31 -12.35 -4.22 11.56
CA LEU A 31 -11.91 -5.59 11.83
C LEU A 31 -12.75 -6.64 11.10
N ASP A 32 -13.97 -6.29 10.67
CA ASP A 32 -14.89 -7.20 9.96
C ASP A 32 -14.28 -7.73 8.65
N ASN A 33 -13.40 -6.97 8.01
CA ASN A 33 -12.72 -7.45 6.81
C ASN A 33 -11.84 -8.66 7.07
N TYR A 34 -11.22 -8.76 8.24
CA TYR A 34 -10.35 -9.89 8.59
C TYR A 34 -11.16 -11.15 8.91
N SER A 35 -12.40 -11.00 9.41
CA SER A 35 -13.30 -12.14 9.63
C SER A 35 -13.92 -12.61 8.31
N ARG A 36 -14.26 -11.69 7.40
CA ARG A 36 -14.81 -11.99 6.08
C ARG A 36 -13.78 -12.55 5.09
N TYR A 37 -12.56 -12.04 5.14
CA TYR A 37 -11.44 -12.42 4.28
C TYR A 37 -10.23 -12.80 5.14
N PRO A 38 -10.15 -14.04 5.66
CA PRO A 38 -9.10 -14.45 6.60
C PRO A 38 -7.67 -14.28 6.08
N TRP A 39 -7.47 -14.30 4.76
CA TRP A 39 -6.17 -14.07 4.13
C TRP A 39 -5.61 -12.67 4.40
N MET A 40 -6.46 -11.68 4.70
CA MET A 40 -6.04 -10.30 4.97
C MET A 40 -5.17 -10.19 6.23
N ILE A 41 -5.25 -11.17 7.16
CA ILE A 41 -4.39 -11.26 8.34
C ILE A 41 -2.91 -11.40 7.97
N ALA A 42 -2.59 -11.85 6.75
CA ALA A 42 -1.22 -11.89 6.26
C ALA A 42 -0.55 -10.51 6.27
N ALA A 43 -1.29 -9.42 6.01
CA ALA A 43 -0.71 -8.08 5.97
C ALA A 43 -0.16 -7.61 7.33
N PRO A 44 -0.94 -7.63 8.44
CA PRO A 44 -0.41 -7.27 9.75
C PRO A 44 0.66 -8.26 10.23
N LEU A 45 0.54 -9.55 9.89
CA LEU A 45 1.59 -10.54 10.20
C LEU A 45 2.91 -10.17 9.52
N VAL A 46 2.90 -9.86 8.22
CA VAL A 46 4.10 -9.41 7.50
C VAL A 46 4.62 -8.09 8.05
N GLY A 47 3.73 -7.17 8.43
CA GLY A 47 4.08 -5.89 9.06
C GLY A 47 4.83 -6.05 10.39
N LEU A 48 4.51 -7.08 11.18
CA LEU A 48 5.19 -7.40 12.44
C LEU A 48 6.43 -8.27 12.24
N VAL A 49 6.37 -9.24 11.32
CA VAL A 49 7.48 -10.18 11.06
C VAL A 49 8.63 -9.49 10.31
N GLY A 50 8.35 -8.54 9.42
CA GLY A 50 9.36 -7.81 8.66
C GLY A 50 10.42 -7.13 9.54
N PRO A 51 10.03 -6.29 10.53
CA PRO A 51 10.97 -5.68 11.47
C PRO A 51 11.76 -6.70 12.31
N LEU A 52 11.15 -7.84 12.67
CA LEU A 52 11.85 -8.92 13.38
C LEU A 52 12.93 -9.56 12.49
N ILE A 53 12.63 -9.81 11.21
CA ILE A 53 13.62 -10.26 10.22
C ILE A 53 14.74 -9.23 10.08
N ALA A 54 14.40 -7.94 10.05
CA ALA A 54 15.40 -6.88 9.96
C ALA A 54 16.33 -6.86 11.18
N LEU A 55 15.78 -7.04 12.38
CA LEU A 55 16.54 -7.11 13.63
C LEU A 55 17.51 -8.31 13.62
N LEU A 56 17.04 -9.48 13.20
CA LEU A 56 17.89 -10.66 13.04
C LEU A 56 18.99 -10.42 11.99
N GLY A 57 18.68 -9.75 10.88
CA GLY A 57 19.65 -9.34 9.86
C GLY A 57 20.77 -8.45 10.41
N ILE A 58 20.43 -7.50 11.29
CA ILE A 58 21.39 -6.62 11.96
C ILE A 58 22.31 -7.44 12.89
N THR A 59 21.75 -8.31 13.73
CA THR A 59 22.55 -9.16 14.64
C THR A 59 23.45 -10.13 13.88
N GLY A 60 23.01 -10.62 12.72
CA GLY A 60 23.76 -11.52 11.84
C GLY A 60 24.71 -10.81 10.87
N LYS A 61 24.81 -9.47 10.90
CA LYS A 61 25.60 -8.65 9.94
C LYS A 61 25.27 -8.97 8.46
N ARG A 62 24.00 -9.23 8.17
CA ARG A 62 23.47 -9.57 6.84
C ARG A 62 22.64 -8.41 6.29
N ASP A 63 23.31 -7.49 5.60
CA ASP A 63 22.70 -6.26 5.07
C ASP A 63 21.47 -6.51 4.18
N SER A 64 21.50 -7.56 3.36
CA SER A 64 20.39 -7.93 2.47
C SER A 64 19.13 -8.37 3.23
N MET A 65 19.30 -9.07 4.35
CA MET A 65 18.19 -9.52 5.20
C MET A 65 17.61 -8.33 5.98
N THR A 66 18.46 -7.41 6.43
CA THR A 66 18.03 -6.16 7.06
C THR A 66 17.17 -5.31 6.11
N PHE A 67 17.64 -5.13 4.88
CA PHE A 67 16.92 -4.36 3.87
C PHE A 67 15.59 -5.02 3.50
N ALA A 68 15.60 -6.32 3.17
CA ALA A 68 14.39 -7.05 2.81
C ALA A 68 13.36 -7.07 3.95
N GLY A 69 13.80 -7.27 5.20
CA GLY A 69 12.93 -7.25 6.37
C GLY A 69 12.25 -5.90 6.58
N SER A 70 13.01 -4.80 6.46
CA SER A 70 12.48 -3.43 6.58
C SER A 70 11.48 -3.09 5.46
N SER A 71 11.80 -3.46 4.21
CA SER A 71 10.88 -3.30 3.08
C SER A 71 9.60 -4.09 3.27
N LEU A 72 9.68 -5.36 3.68
CA LEU A 72 8.51 -6.20 3.96
C LEU A 72 7.67 -5.64 5.10
N GLY A 73 8.30 -5.17 6.18
CA GLY A 73 7.60 -4.54 7.30
C GLY A 73 6.81 -3.31 6.85
N THR A 74 7.44 -2.45 6.06
CA THR A 74 6.80 -1.24 5.52
C THR A 74 5.60 -1.59 4.63
N VAL A 75 5.77 -2.55 3.71
CA VAL A 75 4.68 -3.04 2.86
C VAL A 75 3.54 -3.60 3.70
N GLY A 76 3.85 -4.46 4.68
CA GLY A 76 2.84 -5.08 5.55
C GLY A 76 2.05 -4.05 6.38
N ILE A 77 2.71 -3.04 6.94
CA ILE A 77 2.05 -1.97 7.70
C ILE A 77 1.10 -1.17 6.80
N ILE A 78 1.58 -0.72 5.63
CA ILE A 78 0.75 0.05 4.68
C ILE A 78 -0.42 -0.80 4.17
N SER A 79 -0.19 -2.07 3.82
CA SER A 79 -1.23 -2.99 3.40
C SER A 79 -2.26 -3.23 4.50
N THR A 80 -1.86 -3.29 5.76
CA THR A 80 -2.80 -3.46 6.91
C THR A 80 -3.79 -2.31 6.97
N VAL A 81 -3.32 -1.07 6.83
CA VAL A 81 -4.21 0.10 6.83
C VAL A 81 -5.20 0.01 5.66
N GLY A 82 -4.71 -0.29 4.45
CA GLY A 82 -5.55 -0.39 3.26
C GLY A 82 -6.60 -1.51 3.35
N LEU A 83 -6.22 -2.69 3.85
CA LEU A 83 -7.14 -3.83 3.99
C LEU A 83 -8.14 -3.64 5.14
N SER A 84 -7.72 -3.03 6.24
CA SER A 84 -8.64 -2.65 7.32
C SER A 84 -9.67 -1.64 6.83
N MET A 85 -9.24 -0.66 6.02
CA MET A 85 -10.11 0.43 5.58
C MET A 85 -10.98 0.10 4.38
N PHE A 86 -10.65 -0.93 3.60
CA PHE A 86 -11.42 -1.32 2.42
C PHE A 86 -12.92 -1.51 2.77
N PRO A 87 -13.89 -0.96 2.00
CA PRO A 87 -13.77 -0.23 0.74
C PRO A 87 -13.66 1.30 0.89
N PHE A 88 -13.49 1.83 2.10
CA PHE A 88 -13.35 3.26 2.37
C PHE A 88 -11.94 3.77 2.03
N ILE A 89 -11.89 4.93 1.37
CA ILE A 89 -10.65 5.68 1.13
C ILE A 89 -10.57 6.85 2.10
N LEU A 90 -11.68 7.58 2.25
CA LEU A 90 -11.76 8.75 3.12
C LEU A 90 -13.16 8.78 3.78
N PRO A 91 -13.29 8.27 5.01
CA PRO A 91 -14.54 8.37 5.76
C PRO A 91 -14.77 9.80 6.26
N SER A 92 -16.01 10.26 6.20
CA SER A 92 -16.40 11.59 6.69
C SER A 92 -17.01 11.46 8.08
N SER A 93 -16.54 12.28 9.02
CA SER A 93 -17.07 12.31 10.40
C SER A 93 -18.22 13.30 10.61
N ILE A 94 -18.39 14.27 9.70
CA ILE A 94 -19.39 15.34 9.78
C ILE A 94 -20.66 14.95 9.03
N ASP A 95 -20.50 14.46 7.80
CA ASP A 95 -21.60 13.97 6.96
C ASP A 95 -21.26 12.57 6.45
N TRP A 96 -21.88 11.56 7.05
CA TRP A 96 -21.56 10.15 6.77
C TRP A 96 -21.90 9.80 5.31
N ALA A 97 -22.97 10.37 4.74
CA ALA A 97 -23.36 10.17 3.34
C ALA A 97 -22.34 10.72 2.33
N SER A 98 -21.41 11.58 2.75
CA SER A 98 -20.32 12.10 1.92
C SER A 98 -19.01 11.32 2.08
N SER A 99 -19.04 10.09 2.61
CA SER A 99 -17.84 9.24 2.72
C SER A 99 -17.38 8.73 1.35
N LEU A 100 -16.07 8.82 1.08
CA LEU A 100 -15.49 8.36 -0.18
C LEU A 100 -15.07 6.90 -0.06
N THR A 101 -15.59 6.10 -0.98
CA THR A 101 -15.32 4.68 -1.13
C THR A 101 -14.78 4.40 -2.53
N VAL A 102 -14.15 3.24 -2.72
CA VAL A 102 -13.62 2.83 -4.03
C VAL A 102 -14.68 2.78 -5.13
N TRP A 103 -15.96 2.60 -4.76
CA TRP A 103 -17.08 2.48 -5.70
C TRP A 103 -17.71 3.83 -6.07
N ASN A 104 -17.69 4.80 -5.16
CA ASN A 104 -18.34 6.10 -5.37
C ASN A 104 -17.37 7.22 -5.79
N ALA A 105 -16.07 6.99 -5.65
CA ALA A 105 -15.00 7.95 -5.93
C ALA A 105 -14.01 7.47 -7.00
N SER A 106 -14.48 6.71 -7.99
CA SER A 106 -13.69 6.28 -9.15
C SER A 106 -13.93 7.13 -10.39
N SER A 107 -12.95 7.22 -11.29
CA SER A 107 -13.16 7.81 -12.62
C SER A 107 -14.09 6.97 -13.50
N SER A 108 -14.49 7.52 -14.66
CA SER A 108 -15.28 6.78 -15.65
C SER A 108 -14.57 5.50 -16.11
N HIS A 109 -15.34 4.50 -16.54
CA HIS A 109 -14.81 3.23 -17.03
C HIS A 109 -13.75 3.40 -18.13
N LEU A 110 -14.00 4.29 -19.10
CA LEU A 110 -13.05 4.56 -20.19
C LEU A 110 -11.73 5.13 -19.66
N THR A 111 -11.79 6.12 -18.75
CA THR A 111 -10.58 6.73 -18.17
C THR A 111 -9.80 5.73 -17.32
N LEU A 112 -10.48 4.92 -16.51
CA LEU A 112 -9.85 3.88 -15.68
C LEU A 112 -9.18 2.83 -16.56
N PHE A 113 -9.84 2.38 -17.63
CA PHE A 113 -9.28 1.42 -18.58
C PHE A 113 -8.02 1.96 -19.27
N ILE A 114 -8.05 3.23 -19.72
CA ILE A 114 -6.86 3.87 -20.32
C ILE A 114 -5.71 3.90 -19.30
N MET A 115 -5.97 4.33 -18.06
CA MET A 115 -4.93 4.39 -17.02
C MET A 115 -4.39 3.00 -16.64
N LEU A 116 -5.22 1.96 -16.69
CA LEU A 116 -4.80 0.58 -16.48
C LEU A 116 -3.82 0.14 -17.58
N VAL A 117 -4.14 0.39 -18.85
CA VAL A 117 -3.27 0.06 -19.99
C VAL A 117 -1.95 0.83 -19.89
N VAL A 118 -2.00 2.13 -19.60
CA VAL A 118 -0.81 2.97 -19.37
C VAL A 118 0.04 2.39 -18.25
N THR A 119 -0.55 2.08 -17.09
CA THR A 119 0.18 1.51 -15.94
C THR A 119 0.81 0.17 -16.30
N LEU A 120 0.09 -0.70 -17.01
CA LEU A 120 0.57 -2.03 -17.40
C LEU A 120 1.77 -1.97 -18.35
N VAL A 121 1.89 -0.93 -19.18
CA VAL A 121 3.02 -0.74 -20.09
C VAL A 121 4.17 0.03 -19.42
N PHE A 122 3.89 1.18 -18.80
CA PHE A 122 4.93 2.07 -18.29
C PHE A 122 5.51 1.62 -16.94
N LEU A 123 4.71 1.04 -16.04
CA LEU A 123 5.21 0.62 -14.72
C LEU A 123 6.30 -0.46 -14.85
N PRO A 124 6.15 -1.52 -15.68
CA PRO A 124 7.23 -2.49 -15.87
C PRO A 124 8.49 -1.86 -16.48
N ILE A 125 8.35 -0.94 -17.44
CA ILE A 125 9.49 -0.24 -18.06
C ILE A 125 10.26 0.55 -17.00
N VAL A 126 9.55 1.31 -16.16
CA VAL A 126 10.15 2.08 -15.06
C VAL A 126 10.87 1.15 -14.09
N LEU A 127 10.25 0.04 -13.68
CA LEU A 127 10.87 -0.92 -12.76
C LEU A 127 12.12 -1.58 -13.35
N ILE A 128 12.10 -1.96 -14.64
CA ILE A 128 13.27 -2.52 -15.32
C ILE A 128 14.42 -1.52 -15.36
N TYR A 129 14.13 -0.27 -15.73
CA TYR A 129 15.14 0.79 -15.76
C TYR A 129 15.71 1.06 -14.37
N THR A 130 14.86 1.21 -13.35
CA THR A 130 15.30 1.40 -11.97
C THR A 130 16.15 0.22 -11.48
N ALA A 131 15.73 -1.02 -11.75
CA ALA A 131 16.52 -2.21 -11.38
C ALA A 131 17.89 -2.25 -12.11
N TRP A 132 17.93 -1.86 -13.38
CA TRP A 132 19.19 -1.74 -14.13
C TRP A 132 20.10 -0.67 -13.53
N VAL A 133 19.59 0.50 -13.17
CA VAL A 133 20.36 1.56 -12.51
C VAL A 133 20.94 1.07 -11.18
N TYR A 134 20.14 0.43 -10.33
CA TYR A 134 20.63 -0.15 -9.07
C TYR A 134 21.69 -1.23 -9.29
N ARG A 135 21.61 -1.98 -10.39
CA ARG A 135 22.63 -2.98 -10.76
C ARG A 135 23.92 -2.32 -11.26
N VAL A 136 23.83 -1.25 -12.04
CA VAL A 136 25.00 -0.52 -12.56
C VAL A 136 25.75 0.19 -11.43
N LEU A 137 25.01 0.79 -10.48
CA LEU A 137 25.56 1.46 -9.30
C LEU A 137 25.93 0.50 -8.17
N PHE A 138 25.88 -0.81 -8.41
CA PHE A 138 26.11 -1.80 -7.37
C PHE A 138 27.59 -1.84 -6.96
N GLY A 139 27.87 -1.41 -5.73
CA GLY A 139 29.21 -1.42 -5.16
C GLY A 139 29.22 -0.81 -3.77
N ARG A 140 30.21 -1.18 -2.96
CA ARG A 140 30.46 -0.49 -1.68
C ARG A 140 31.35 0.72 -1.96
N VAL A 141 30.90 1.90 -1.55
CA VAL A 141 31.72 3.11 -1.60
C VAL A 141 32.58 3.14 -0.33
N THR A 142 33.90 3.11 -0.49
CA THR A 142 34.86 3.18 0.61
C THR A 142 35.43 4.59 0.71
N LEU A 143 35.84 5.02 1.90
CA LEU A 143 36.51 6.32 2.11
C LEU A 143 37.76 6.51 1.23
N LYS A 144 38.43 5.42 0.83
CA LYS A 144 39.54 5.46 -0.13
C LYS A 144 39.08 5.87 -1.52
N ASP A 145 37.92 5.40 -1.96
CA ASP A 145 37.36 5.71 -3.28
C ASP A 145 37.03 7.20 -3.38
N VAL A 146 36.44 7.75 -2.31
CA VAL A 146 36.16 9.20 -2.15
C VAL A 146 37.43 10.04 -2.15
N ALA A 147 38.53 9.54 -1.55
CA ALA A 147 39.79 10.27 -1.50
C ALA A 147 40.54 10.31 -2.85
N THR A 148 40.34 9.33 -3.73
CA THR A 148 41.03 9.23 -5.02
C THR A 148 40.26 9.77 -6.22
N ASN A 149 38.93 9.90 -6.13
CA ASN A 149 38.10 10.34 -7.26
C ASN A 149 37.34 11.63 -6.91
N PRO A 150 37.60 12.75 -7.61
CA PRO A 150 36.94 14.03 -7.33
C PRO A 150 35.44 14.05 -7.67
N ASP A 151 34.93 13.01 -8.35
CA ASP A 151 33.51 12.86 -8.71
C ASP A 151 32.67 12.17 -7.62
N PHE A 152 33.30 11.62 -6.58
CA PHE A 152 32.61 11.09 -5.41
C PHE A 152 32.48 12.19 -4.35
N TYR A 153 31.24 12.56 -4.02
CA TYR A 153 30.91 13.54 -2.97
C TYR A 153 30.54 12.85 -1.65
#